data_AF-A0A7W6KZJ9-F1
#
_entry.id   AF-A0A7W6KZJ9-F1
#
_cell.length_a   1.000
_cell.length_b   1.000
_cell.length_c   1.000
_cell.angle_alpha   90.00
_cell.angle_beta   90.00
_cell.angle_gamma   90.00
#
_symmetry.space_group_name_H-M   'P 1'
#
loop_
_entity.id
_entity.type
_entity.pdbx_description
1 polymer ?
#
loop_
_entity_poly.entity_id
_entity_poly.type
_entity_poly.pdbx_seq_one_letter_code
_entity_poly.pdbx_strand_id
1 'polypeptide(L)' 'MRYRLIPALFLITLGTLFLLDNLGLASIDLGHLVSTWWPAFLIAAGVRHLLRYRERATATC' A
#
# COMPACT_ATOMS: atom_id res chain seq x y z
N MET A 1 3.44 -2.04 -22.61
CA MET A 1 3.68 -3.44 -22.21
C MET A 1 4.56 -3.65 -20.95
N ARG A 2 5.36 -2.68 -20.46
CA ARG A 2 6.29 -2.85 -19.30
C ARG A 2 5.69 -2.63 -17.90
N TYR A 3 4.51 -2.02 -17.78
CA TYR A 3 3.89 -1.65 -16.50
C TYR A 3 3.33 -2.83 -15.67
N ARG A 4 3.20 -4.03 -16.26
CA ARG A 4 2.63 -5.20 -15.57
C ARG A 4 3.66 -6.01 -14.76
N LEU A 5 4.94 -5.88 -15.09
CA LEU A 5 6.01 -6.66 -14.45
C LEU A 5 6.35 -6.13 -13.06
N ILE A 6 6.25 -4.81 -12.87
CA ILE A 6 6.55 -4.13 -11.60
C ILE A 6 5.64 -4.63 -10.46
N PRO A 7 4.29 -4.64 -10.59
CA PRO A 7 3.44 -5.15 -9.53
C PRO A 7 3.59 -6.66 -9.30
N ALA A 8 3.87 -7.43 -10.34
CA ALA A 8 4.09 -8.87 -10.21
C ALA A 8 5.35 -9.18 -9.39
N LEU A 9 6.47 -8.54 -9.72
CA LEU A 9 7.73 -8.67 -8.95
C LEU A 9 7.55 -8.21 -7.51
N PHE A 10 6.89 -7.07 -7.29
CA PHE A 10 6.60 -6.55 -5.95
C PHE A 10 5.78 -7.56 -5.12
N LEU A 11 4.72 -8.13 -5.70
CA LEU A 11 3.88 -9.11 -5.02
C LEU A 11 4.65 -10.38 -4.66
N ILE A 12 5.49 -10.89 -5.58
CA ILE A 12 6.32 -12.07 -5.34
C ILE A 12 7.30 -11.80 -4.20
N THR A 13 8.05 -10.70 -4.25
CA THR A 13 9.01 -10.34 -3.19
C THR A 13 8.32 -10.17 -1.84
N LEU A 14 7.18 -9.49 -1.81
CA LEU A 14 6.42 -9.26 -0.57
C LEU A 14 5.89 -10.58 0.00
N GLY A 15 5.38 -11.47 -0.85
CA GLY A 15 4.88 -12.79 -0.43
C GLY A 15 6.00 -13.71 0.07
N THR A 16 7.16 -13.74 -0.60
CA THR A 16 8.32 -14.52 -0.16
C THR A 16 8.84 -14.03 1.18
N LEU A 17 8.97 -12.71 1.37
CA LEU A 17 9.39 -12.12 2.65
C LEU A 17 8.42 -12.47 3.79
N PHE A 18 7.11 -12.39 3.53
CA PHE A 18 6.10 -12.77 4.51
C PHE A 18 6.18 -14.25 4.89
N LEU A 19 6.46 -15.12 3.92
CA LEU A 19 6.60 -16.56 4.16
C LEU A 19 7.85 -16.89 4.99
N LEU A 20 8.97 -16.21 4.70
CA LEU A 20 10.22 -16.36 5.47
C LEU A 20 10.06 -15.89 6.93
N ASP A 21 9.33 -14.80 7.15
CA ASP A 21 8.98 -14.29 8.48
C ASP A 21 8.11 -15.28 9.25
N ASN A 22 7.07 -15.84 8.61
CA ASN A 22 6.23 -16.88 9.22
C ASN A 22 7.01 -18.16 9.57
N LEU A 23 8.09 -18.46 8.84
CA LEU A 23 8.95 -19.61 9.12
C LEU A 23 9.96 -19.33 10.24
N GLY A 24 10.01 -18.11 10.79
CA GLY A 24 10.98 -17.68 11.79
C GLY A 24 12.41 -17.57 11.27
N LEU A 25 12.61 -17.65 9.95
CA LEU A 25 13.92 -17.54 9.30
C LEU A 25 14.35 -16.07 9.10
N ALA A 26 13.37 -15.16 9.04
CA ALA A 26 13.59 -13.73 9.04
C ALA A 26 13.11 -13.16 10.39
N SER A 27 14.02 -12.60 11.18
CA SER A 27 13.69 -11.88 12.43
C SER A 27 13.27 -10.43 12.11
N ILE A 28 12.42 -10.26 11.10
CA ILE A 28 12.01 -8.95 10.61
C ILE A 28 10.52 -8.86 10.88
N ASP A 29 10.09 -7.97 11.79
CA ASP A 29 8.69 -7.69 12.10
C ASP A 29 7.91 -7.06 10.92
N LEU A 30 7.90 -7.72 9.76
CA LEU A 30 7.22 -7.29 8.54
C LEU A 30 5.72 -7.22 8.78
N GLY A 31 5.16 -8.16 9.54
CA GLY A 31 3.77 -8.10 9.98
C GLY A 31 3.46 -6.81 10.75
N HIS A 32 4.34 -6.40 11.66
CA HIS A 32 4.19 -5.17 12.43
C HIS A 32 4.34 -3.92 11.53
N LEU A 33 5.32 -3.91 10.62
CA LEU A 33 5.52 -2.82 9.67
C LEU A 33 4.29 -2.65 8.77
N VAL A 34 3.83 -3.72 8.12
CA VAL A 34 2.68 -3.67 7.20
C VAL A 34 1.42 -3.22 7.94
N SER A 35 1.17 -3.76 9.14
CA SER A 35 0.03 -3.36 9.98
C SER A 35 0.10 -1.89 10.40
N THR A 36 1.30 -1.37 10.66
CA THR A 36 1.51 0.04 11.04
C THR A 36 1.36 1.00 9.85
N TRP A 37 1.83 0.61 8.67
CA TRP A 37 1.86 1.47 7.48
C TRP A 37 0.58 1.45 6.66
N TRP A 38 -0.19 0.35 6.68
CA TRP A 38 -1.46 0.25 5.96
C TRP A 38 -2.50 1.34 6.31
N PRO A 39 -2.71 1.68 7.59
CA PRO A 39 -3.57 2.80 7.98
C PRO A 39 -3.16 4.14 7.35
N ALA A 40 -1.85 4.41 7.24
CA ALA A 40 -1.36 5.65 6.65
C ALA A 40 -1.73 5.77 5.16
N PHE A 41 -1.64 4.68 4.39
CA PHE A 41 -2.10 4.65 3.00
C PHE A 41 -3.61 4.89 2.87
N LEU A 42 -4.42 4.32 3.76
CA LEU A 42 -5.87 4.56 3.79
C LEU A 42 -6.20 6.03 4.08
N ILE A 43 -5.53 6.65 5.05
CA ILE A 43 -5.70 8.07 5.38
C ILE A 43 -5.32 8.94 4.18
N ALA A 44 -4.17 8.69 3.55
CA ALA A 44 -3.72 9.44 2.38
C ALA A 44 -4.69 9.32 1.19
N ALA A 45 -5.24 8.12 0.95
CA ALA A 45 -6.27 7.89 -0.06
C ALA A 45 -7.57 8.65 0.26
N GLY A 46 -8.02 8.63 1.52
CA GLY A 46 -9.18 9.38 2.00
C GLY A 46 -9.02 10.90 1.85
N VAL A 47 -7.88 11.45 2.25
CA VAL A 47 -7.55 12.88 2.06
C VAL A 47 -7.57 13.24 0.58
N ARG A 48 -6.95 12.43 -0.28
CA ARG A 48 -6.98 12.66 -1.74
C ARG A 48 -8.41 12.66 -2.29
N HIS A 49 -9.28 11.79 -1.79
CA HIS A 49 -10.68 11.76 -2.20
C HIS A 49 -11.43 13.02 -1.76
N LEU A 50 -11.20 13.50 -0.54
CA LEU A 50 -11.81 14.72 -0.02
C LEU A 50 -11.37 15.97 -0.79
N LEU A 51 -10.08 16.08 -1.11
CA LEU A 51 -9.54 17.20 -1.92
C LEU A 51 -10.18 17.23 -3.32
N ARG A 52 -10.27 16.07 -3.99
CA ARG A 52 -10.93 15.94 -5.29
C ARG A 52 -12.42 16.27 -5.25
N TYR A 53 -13.10 15.96 -4.15
CA TYR A 53 -14.51 16.31 -3.97
C TYR A 53 -14.70 17.83 -3.90
N ARG A 54 -13.83 18.55 -3.19
CA ARG A 54 -13.90 20.01 -3.09
C ARG A 54 -13.75 20.70 -4.45
N GLU A 55 -12.80 20.27 -5.26
CA GLU A 55 -12.58 20.83 -6.61
C GLU A 55 -13.84 20.76 -7.48
N ARG A 56 -14.56 19.62 -7.43
CA ARG A 56 -15.81 19.42 -8.17
C ARG A 56 -16.95 20.30 -7.66
N ALA A 57 -17.04 20.48 -6.34
CA ALA A 57 -18.06 21.33 -5.74
C ALA A 57 -17.88 22.81 -6.14
N THR A 58 -16.64 23.30 -6.20
CA THR A 58 -16.34 24.68 -6.61
C THR A 58 -16.51 24.95 -8.10
N ALA A 59 -16.42 23.93 -8.96
CA ALA A 59 -16.57 24.11 -10.41
C ALA A 59 -18.04 24.19 -10.90
N THR A 60 -19.02 24.02 -10.00
CA THR A 60 -20.46 24.00 -10.34
C THR A 60 -21.16 25.32 -9.98
N CYS A 61 -20.44 26.33 -9.50
CA CYS A 61 -20.94 27.69 -9.25
C CYS A 61 -20.37 28.66 -10.29
#